data_AF-B7FIU0-F1
#
_entry.id   AF-B7FIU0-F1
#
_cell.length_a   1.000
_cell.length_b   1.000
_cell.length_c   1.000
_cell.angle_alpha   90.00
_cell.angle_beta   90.00
_cell.angle_gamma   90.00
#
_symmetry.space_group_name_H-M   'P 1'
#
loop_
_entity.id
_entity.type
_entity.pdbx_description
1 polymer ?
#
loop_
_entity_poly.entity_id
_entity_poly.type
_entity_poly.pdbx_seq_one_letter_code
_entity_poly.pdbx_strand_id
1 'polypeptide(L)'
;MNGLVNNGNGGVKAVLDKAEKLIIDTDPGIDDSMAILMAFHCPEVEVIGLTTVFGNAQTEDATRNALLLCEIAGRQNVPVAEGSTEPLKGGRPRVADFVHGKDGLGNLFLPDPKTNKIDKSASEFLVEKVSESPGEVTVLALGPLTNIALAIKRDFLYKQVKR
;
A
#
# COMPACT_ATOMS: atom_id res chain seq x y z
N MET A 1 17.52 5.89 -54.86
CA MET A 1 17.09 7.07 -54.09
C MET A 1 15.65 6.88 -53.69
N ASN A 2 15.40 6.80 -52.39
CA ASN A 2 14.19 7.18 -51.65
C ASN A 2 14.24 6.47 -50.30
N GLY A 3 15.08 7.00 -49.40
CA GLY A 3 14.79 6.89 -47.99
C GLY A 3 13.68 7.87 -47.64
N LEU A 4 12.87 7.56 -46.64
CA LEU A 4 12.15 8.52 -45.80
C LEU A 4 11.76 7.80 -44.49
N VAL A 5 12.53 8.15 -43.45
CA VAL A 5 12.12 8.43 -42.06
C VAL A 5 11.44 7.32 -41.26
N ASN A 6 12.26 6.63 -40.47
CA ASN A 6 11.83 5.86 -39.30
C ASN A 6 11.62 6.85 -38.13
N ASN A 7 10.37 7.24 -37.86
CA ASN A 7 10.05 8.18 -36.79
C ASN A 7 10.23 7.52 -35.41
N GLY A 8 11.19 8.01 -34.64
CA GLY A 8 11.58 7.56 -33.31
C GLY A 8 10.56 7.84 -32.19
N ASN A 9 9.32 7.37 -32.34
CA ASN A 9 8.25 7.56 -31.36
C ASN A 9 7.93 6.32 -30.50
N GLY A 10 8.65 5.21 -30.71
CA GLY A 10 8.43 3.96 -29.96
C GLY A 10 8.83 4.03 -28.48
N GLY A 11 9.83 4.84 -28.14
CA GLY A 11 10.35 4.97 -26.77
C GLY A 11 9.47 5.83 -25.84
N VAL A 12 8.86 6.88 -26.37
CA VAL A 12 8.02 7.81 -25.58
C VAL A 12 6.67 7.15 -25.21
N LYS A 13 6.11 6.35 -26.12
CA LYS A 13 4.88 5.60 -25.87
C LYS A 13 5.06 4.50 -24.82
N ALA A 14 6.18 3.77 -24.87
CA ALA A 14 6.49 2.71 -23.89
C ALA A 14 6.71 3.23 -22.45
N VAL A 15 7.20 4.47 -22.29
CA VAL A 15 7.35 5.13 -20.98
C VAL A 15 6.00 5.63 -20.44
N LEU A 16 5.05 5.96 -21.32
CA LEU A 16 3.68 6.35 -20.97
C LEU A 16 2.75 5.14 -20.75
N ASP A 17 3.12 3.95 -21.21
CA ASP A 17 2.31 2.72 -21.16
C ASP A 17 2.57 1.84 -19.91
N LYS A 18 3.53 2.17 -19.04
CA LYS A 18 3.82 1.38 -17.83
C LYS A 18 3.14 1.99 -16.61
N ALA A 19 2.11 1.32 -16.09
CA ALA A 19 1.45 1.68 -14.84
C ALA A 19 2.47 1.84 -13.70
N GLU A 20 2.30 2.85 -12.86
CA GLU A 20 3.18 3.13 -11.74
C GLU A 20 2.98 2.10 -10.64
N LYS A 21 4.05 1.40 -10.26
CA LYS A 21 4.04 0.44 -9.15
C LYS A 21 3.85 1.18 -7.84
N LEU A 22 2.77 0.86 -7.13
CA LEU A 22 2.37 1.50 -5.89
C LEU A 22 2.29 0.49 -4.74
N ILE A 23 2.95 0.80 -3.63
CA ILE A 23 2.64 0.21 -2.33
C ILE A 23 1.91 1.26 -1.51
N ILE A 24 0.81 0.87 -0.86
CA ILE A 24 0.05 1.77 0.01
C ILE A 24 0.28 1.33 1.46
N ASP A 25 0.88 2.21 2.27
CA ASP A 25 1.06 2.02 3.72
C ASP A 25 -0.05 2.79 4.45
N THR A 26 -0.98 2.08 5.08
CA THR A 26 -2.30 2.61 5.44
C THR A 26 -2.81 2.03 6.75
N ASP A 27 -3.74 2.72 7.38
CA ASP A 27 -4.48 2.30 8.56
C ASP A 27 -5.98 2.37 8.23
N PRO A 28 -6.53 1.46 7.40
CA PRO A 28 -7.77 1.69 6.67
C PRO A 28 -8.93 2.23 7.53
N GLY A 29 -9.06 3.56 7.46
CA GLY A 29 -10.21 4.34 7.86
C GLY A 29 -11.18 4.53 6.71
N ILE A 30 -12.06 5.51 6.86
CA ILE A 30 -13.14 5.80 5.89
C ILE A 30 -12.52 6.40 4.62
N ASP A 31 -11.60 7.34 4.79
CA ASP A 31 -10.86 8.04 3.74
C ASP A 31 -9.78 7.15 3.10
N ASP A 32 -9.00 6.40 3.88
CA ASP A 32 -8.08 5.40 3.34
C ASP A 32 -8.78 4.39 2.44
N SER A 33 -9.96 3.91 2.87
CA SER A 33 -10.77 2.98 2.07
C SER A 33 -11.11 3.56 0.71
N MET A 34 -11.46 4.85 0.66
CA MET A 34 -11.69 5.55 -0.61
C MET A 34 -10.42 5.64 -1.43
N ALA A 35 -9.27 5.98 -0.82
CA ALA A 35 -7.99 6.07 -1.52
C ALA A 35 -7.56 4.72 -2.13
N ILE A 36 -7.70 3.62 -1.39
CA ILE A 36 -7.40 2.26 -1.86
C ILE A 36 -8.31 1.88 -3.03
N LEU A 37 -9.61 2.11 -2.90
CA LEU A 37 -10.57 1.81 -3.97
C LEU A 37 -10.32 2.66 -5.22
N MET A 38 -9.96 3.94 -5.05
CA MET A 38 -9.55 4.82 -6.16
C MET A 38 -8.29 4.29 -6.84
N ALA A 39 -7.26 3.88 -6.08
CA ALA A 39 -6.03 3.32 -6.63
C ALA A 39 -6.28 2.04 -7.43
N PHE A 40 -7.14 1.13 -6.94
CA PHE A 40 -7.49 -0.10 -7.68
C PHE A 40 -8.23 0.12 -9.01
N HIS A 41 -8.87 1.28 -9.18
CA HIS A 41 -9.59 1.67 -10.38
C HIS A 41 -8.83 2.69 -11.25
N CYS A 42 -7.64 3.12 -10.84
CA CYS A 42 -6.78 4.03 -11.59
C CYS A 42 -5.92 3.23 -12.58
N PRO A 43 -6.13 3.34 -13.91
CA PRO A 43 -5.38 2.56 -14.89
C PRO A 43 -3.89 2.92 -14.97
N GLU A 44 -3.51 4.11 -14.50
CA GLU A 44 -2.14 4.58 -14.43
C GLU A 44 -1.35 3.99 -13.24
N VAL A 45 -2.01 3.24 -12.34
CA VAL A 45 -1.43 2.70 -11.12
C VAL A 45 -1.58 1.18 -11.06
N GLU A 46 -0.48 0.51 -10.71
CA GLU A 46 -0.47 -0.90 -10.35
C GLU A 46 -0.23 -1.01 -8.84
N VAL A 47 -1.27 -1.31 -8.07
CA VAL A 47 -1.12 -1.59 -6.63
C VAL A 47 -0.49 -2.96 -6.46
N ILE A 48 0.80 -2.99 -6.09
CA ILE A 48 1.59 -4.22 -5.93
C ILE A 48 1.56 -4.76 -4.50
N GLY A 49 0.96 -4.04 -3.56
CA GLY A 49 0.74 -4.49 -2.20
C GLY A 49 0.19 -3.41 -1.27
N LEU A 50 -0.41 -3.85 -0.18
CA LEU A 50 -0.81 -3.00 0.93
C LEU A 50 0.00 -3.36 2.18
N THR A 51 0.43 -2.36 2.92
CA THR A 51 0.98 -2.53 4.26
C THR A 51 0.10 -1.81 5.27
N THR A 52 -0.10 -2.43 6.44
CA THR A 52 -1.03 -1.89 7.43
C THR A 52 -0.35 -1.42 8.71
N VAL A 53 -0.89 -0.36 9.32
CA VAL A 53 -0.41 0.22 10.57
C VAL A 53 -1.60 0.64 11.45
N PHE A 54 -1.34 0.92 12.73
CA PHE A 54 -2.33 1.53 13.62
C PHE A 54 -2.59 2.98 13.24
N GLY A 55 -3.74 3.53 13.64
CA GLY A 55 -4.04 4.96 13.57
C GLY A 55 -5.55 5.19 13.65
N ASN A 56 -6.28 5.04 12.55
CA ASN A 56 -7.74 5.08 12.54
C ASN A 56 -8.35 3.91 13.31
N ALA A 57 -7.71 2.73 13.25
CA ALA A 57 -8.04 1.54 14.01
C ALA A 57 -6.76 0.88 14.58
N GLN A 58 -6.91 -0.22 15.33
CA GLN A 58 -5.76 -1.06 15.71
C GLN A 58 -5.19 -1.74 14.46
N THR A 59 -3.91 -2.11 14.48
CA THR A 59 -3.23 -2.69 13.30
C THR A 59 -3.90 -3.97 12.80
N GLU A 60 -4.43 -4.80 13.70
CA GLU A 60 -5.16 -6.02 13.35
C GLU A 60 -6.46 -5.70 12.60
N ASP A 61 -7.21 -4.70 13.06
CA ASP A 61 -8.44 -4.22 12.41
C ASP A 61 -8.12 -3.58 11.06
N ALA A 62 -7.07 -2.76 10.99
CA ALA A 62 -6.55 -2.18 9.76
C ALA A 62 -6.20 -3.26 8.73
N THR A 63 -5.53 -4.34 9.16
CA THR A 63 -5.19 -5.49 8.31
C THR A 63 -6.42 -6.23 7.82
N ARG A 64 -7.38 -6.50 8.71
CA ARG A 64 -8.67 -7.11 8.36
C ARG A 64 -9.40 -6.26 7.31
N ASN A 65 -9.43 -4.95 7.50
CA ASN A 65 -10.09 -4.01 6.59
C ASN A 65 -9.39 -3.94 5.23
N ALA A 66 -8.05 -3.90 5.18
CA ALA A 66 -7.29 -3.93 3.93
C ALA A 66 -7.59 -5.19 3.10
N LEU A 67 -7.60 -6.38 3.74
CA LEU A 67 -7.96 -7.64 3.09
C LEU A 67 -9.39 -7.61 2.54
N LEU A 68 -10.33 -7.10 3.33
CA LEU A 68 -11.73 -6.97 2.93
C LEU A 68 -11.90 -6.01 1.74
N LEU A 69 -11.19 -4.88 1.73
CA LEU A 69 -11.19 -3.94 0.61
C LEU A 69 -10.64 -4.57 -0.67
N CYS A 70 -9.56 -5.37 -0.56
CA CYS A 70 -9.05 -6.16 -1.68
C CYS A 70 -10.12 -7.13 -2.21
N GLU A 71 -10.87 -7.81 -1.34
CA GLU A 71 -11.95 -8.73 -1.75
C GLU A 71 -13.10 -8.00 -2.44
N ILE A 72 -13.57 -6.89 -1.86
CA ILE A 72 -14.65 -6.06 -2.42
C ILE A 72 -14.28 -5.53 -3.80
N ALA A 73 -13.02 -5.12 -3.99
CA ALA A 73 -12.51 -4.61 -5.26
C ALA A 73 -12.19 -5.72 -6.29
N GLY A 74 -12.35 -7.01 -5.95
CA GLY A 74 -11.95 -8.12 -6.83
C GLY A 74 -10.43 -8.24 -7.04
N ARG A 75 -9.65 -7.81 -6.05
CA ARG A 75 -8.18 -7.75 -6.04
C ARG A 75 -7.57 -8.68 -4.97
N GLN A 76 -8.14 -9.86 -4.76
CA GLN A 76 -7.70 -10.81 -3.72
C GLN A 76 -6.23 -11.26 -3.83
N ASN A 77 -5.62 -11.10 -5.00
CA ASN A 77 -4.22 -11.47 -5.24
C ASN A 77 -3.22 -10.40 -4.78
N VAL A 78 -3.67 -9.19 -4.43
CA VAL A 78 -2.80 -8.14 -3.91
C VAL A 78 -2.37 -8.50 -2.49
N PRO A 79 -1.06 -8.65 -2.22
CA PRO A 79 -0.60 -9.04 -0.90
C PRO A 79 -0.85 -7.94 0.13
N VAL A 80 -1.30 -8.34 1.32
CA VAL A 80 -1.44 -7.46 2.49
C VAL A 80 -0.45 -7.92 3.55
N ALA A 81 0.46 -7.03 3.96
CA ALA A 81 1.45 -7.31 5.01
C ALA A 81 1.14 -6.48 6.26
N GLU A 82 0.99 -7.17 7.40
CA GLU A 82 0.72 -6.51 8.67
C GLU A 82 1.98 -5.82 9.21
N GLY A 83 1.82 -4.58 9.67
CA GLY A 83 2.91 -3.78 10.20
C GLY A 83 2.96 -3.70 11.72
N SER A 84 3.55 -2.61 12.21
CA SER A 84 3.76 -2.40 13.65
C SER A 84 2.43 -2.23 14.39
N THR A 85 2.31 -2.81 15.58
CA THR A 85 1.17 -2.63 16.51
C THR A 85 1.36 -1.45 17.47
N GLU A 86 2.55 -0.85 17.48
CA GLU A 86 2.90 0.28 18.35
C GLU A 86 3.83 1.29 17.65
N PRO A 87 3.84 2.56 18.09
CA PRO A 87 4.78 3.56 17.58
C PRO A 87 6.23 3.19 17.94
N LEU A 88 7.20 3.81 17.26
CA LEU A 88 8.64 3.53 17.48
C LEU A 88 9.11 3.68 18.93
N LYS A 89 8.46 4.52 19.73
CA LYS A 89 8.78 4.73 21.15
C LYS A 89 8.17 3.67 22.09
N GLY A 90 7.40 2.73 21.53
CA GLY A 90 6.62 1.74 22.26
C GLY A 90 5.32 2.26 22.88
N GLY A 91 4.49 1.32 23.31
CA GLY A 91 3.25 1.57 24.06
C GLY A 91 2.00 1.52 23.21
N ARG A 92 0.85 1.30 23.86
CA ARG A 92 -0.43 1.14 23.14
C ARG A 92 -0.82 2.44 22.40
N PRO A 93 -1.03 2.38 21.07
CA PRO A 93 -1.44 3.56 20.33
C PRO A 93 -2.86 4.00 20.71
N ARG A 94 -3.10 5.31 20.65
CA ARG A 94 -4.45 5.86 20.66
C ARG A 94 -4.97 5.82 19.23
N VAL A 95 -6.17 5.30 19.03
CA VAL A 95 -6.81 5.19 17.72
C VAL A 95 -7.97 6.17 17.57
N ALA A 96 -8.35 6.50 16.34
CA ALA A 96 -9.42 7.46 16.02
C ALA A 96 -10.80 6.79 15.82
N ASP A 97 -11.14 5.84 16.69
CA ASP A 97 -12.40 5.07 16.65
C ASP A 97 -13.67 5.93 16.79
N PHE A 98 -13.56 7.11 17.40
CA PHE A 98 -14.64 8.10 17.49
C PHE A 98 -15.01 8.74 16.14
N VAL A 99 -14.11 8.70 15.15
CA VAL A 99 -14.35 9.18 13.77
C VAL A 99 -14.66 8.01 12.86
N HIS A 100 -13.84 6.95 12.93
CA HIS A 100 -13.87 5.84 11.98
C HIS A 100 -14.72 4.66 12.42
N GLY A 101 -15.34 4.72 13.60
CA GLY A 101 -16.06 3.60 14.18
C GLY A 101 -15.13 2.57 14.83
N LYS A 102 -15.74 1.65 15.58
CA LYS A 102 -14.98 0.62 16.32
C LYS A 102 -14.31 -0.40 15.40
N ASP A 103 -14.85 -0.58 14.20
CA ASP A 103 -14.31 -1.46 13.16
C ASP A 103 -13.41 -0.72 12.16
N GLY A 104 -13.19 0.60 12.31
CA GLY A 104 -12.44 1.43 11.37
C GLY A 104 -13.18 1.80 10.08
N LEU A 105 -14.37 1.25 9.83
CA LEU A 105 -15.13 1.42 8.58
C LEU A 105 -16.53 2.02 8.81
N GLY A 106 -16.73 2.77 9.89
CA GLY A 106 -17.99 3.44 10.20
C GLY A 106 -19.03 2.53 10.87
N ASN A 107 -18.61 1.44 11.51
CA ASN A 107 -19.46 0.41 12.12
C ASN A 107 -20.38 -0.27 11.10
N LEU A 108 -19.83 -0.61 9.93
CA LEU A 108 -20.55 -1.37 8.92
C LEU A 108 -20.68 -2.85 9.30
N PHE A 109 -19.85 -3.35 10.23
CA PHE A 109 -19.87 -4.74 10.72
C PHE A 109 -19.86 -5.78 9.59
N LEU A 110 -18.99 -5.54 8.60
CA LEU A 110 -18.85 -6.41 7.44
C LEU A 110 -18.25 -7.77 7.84
N PRO A 111 -18.60 -8.86 7.11
CA PRO A 111 -18.02 -10.18 7.36
C PRO A 111 -16.50 -10.16 7.29
N ASP A 112 -15.87 -11.11 7.98
CA ASP A 112 -14.42 -11.26 7.91
C ASP A 112 -13.94 -11.65 6.50
N PRO A 113 -12.76 -11.17 6.08
CA PRO A 113 -12.17 -11.56 4.80
C PRO A 113 -11.91 -13.06 4.77
N LYS A 114 -12.01 -13.66 3.59
CA LYS A 114 -11.66 -15.06 3.32
C LYS A 114 -10.17 -15.24 3.03
N THR A 115 -9.52 -14.17 2.58
CA THR A 115 -8.10 -14.08 2.31
C THR A 115 -7.31 -13.84 3.59
N ASN A 116 -6.02 -14.19 3.56
CA ASN A 116 -5.11 -14.00 4.68
C ASN A 116 -4.02 -13.00 4.32
N LYS A 117 -3.55 -12.25 5.33
CA LYS A 117 -2.29 -11.51 5.22
C LYS A 117 -1.14 -12.46 4.91
N ILE A 118 -0.08 -11.95 4.29
CA ILE A 118 1.14 -12.72 4.08
C ILE A 118 1.93 -12.88 5.39
N ASP A 119 2.72 -13.94 5.50
CA ASP A 119 3.61 -14.19 6.64
C ASP A 119 4.91 -13.38 6.49
N LYS A 120 4.76 -12.05 6.59
CA LYS A 120 5.86 -11.07 6.46
C LYS A 120 5.43 -9.75 7.09
N SER A 121 6.33 -9.12 7.83
CA SER A 121 6.03 -7.78 8.36
C SER A 121 5.97 -6.74 7.23
N ALA A 122 5.19 -5.67 7.42
CA ALA A 122 5.15 -4.53 6.49
C ALA A 122 6.55 -3.99 6.15
N SER A 123 7.43 -3.88 7.15
CA SER A 123 8.79 -3.37 6.96
C SER A 123 9.65 -4.28 6.08
N GLU A 124 9.49 -5.60 6.19
CA GLU A 124 10.15 -6.59 5.34
C GLU A 124 9.60 -6.58 3.94
N PHE A 125 8.28 -6.51 3.81
CA PHE A 125 7.60 -6.45 2.53
C PHE A 125 8.03 -5.19 1.74
N LEU A 126 8.08 -4.03 2.39
CA LEU A 126 8.57 -2.78 1.79
C LEU A 126 9.99 -2.92 1.26
N VAL A 127 10.93 -3.42 2.09
CA VAL A 127 12.34 -3.59 1.68
C VAL A 127 12.45 -4.56 0.50
N GLU A 128 11.74 -5.69 0.56
CA GLU A 128 11.75 -6.68 -0.51
C GLU A 128 11.24 -6.10 -1.83
N LYS A 129 10.02 -5.55 -1.84
CA LYS A 129 9.38 -5.09 -3.08
C LYS A 129 10.13 -3.93 -3.72
N VAL A 130 10.67 -3.01 -2.93
CA VAL A 130 11.48 -1.90 -3.45
C VAL A 130 12.80 -2.42 -4.02
N SER A 131 13.44 -3.40 -3.36
CA SER A 131 14.72 -3.97 -3.83
C SER A 131 14.57 -4.83 -5.09
N GLU A 132 13.40 -5.44 -5.32
CA GLU A 132 13.06 -6.14 -6.56
C GLU A 132 12.93 -5.21 -7.77
N SER A 133 12.68 -3.91 -7.56
CA SER A 133 12.54 -2.93 -8.65
C SER A 133 13.01 -1.52 -8.23
N PRO A 134 14.34 -1.32 -8.01
CA PRO A 134 14.87 -0.05 -7.55
C PRO A 134 14.56 1.09 -8.53
N GLY A 135 14.09 2.21 -8.02
CA GLY A 135 13.70 3.41 -8.76
C GLY A 135 12.31 3.33 -9.41
N GLU A 136 11.59 2.21 -9.29
CA GLU A 136 10.28 2.03 -9.92
C GLU A 136 9.09 2.12 -8.96
N VAL A 137 9.29 1.75 -7.68
CA VAL A 137 8.20 1.64 -6.70
C VAL A 137 7.97 2.96 -5.99
N THR A 138 6.74 3.44 -6.00
CA THR A 138 6.26 4.56 -5.16
C THR A 138 5.57 4.03 -3.92
N VAL A 139 5.84 4.66 -2.77
CA VAL A 139 5.19 4.32 -1.50
C VAL A 139 4.24 5.46 -1.10
N LEU A 140 2.95 5.17 -1.10
CA LEU A 140 1.93 6.10 -0.62
C LEU A 140 1.64 5.83 0.86
N ALA A 141 2.14 6.71 1.72
CA ALA A 141 1.89 6.65 3.15
C ALA A 141 0.61 7.42 3.50
N LEU A 142 -0.43 6.72 3.94
CA LEU A 142 -1.71 7.28 4.37
C LEU A 142 -1.84 7.30 5.91
N GLY A 143 -1.10 6.44 6.61
CA GLY A 143 -1.10 6.36 8.07
C GLY A 143 0.19 6.81 8.76
N PRO A 144 0.37 6.49 10.06
CA PRO A 144 1.61 6.70 10.77
C PRO A 144 2.82 6.03 10.11
N LEU A 145 3.91 6.79 9.95
CA LEU A 145 5.13 6.39 9.21
C LEU A 145 5.98 5.28 9.89
N THR A 146 5.42 4.54 10.83
CA THR A 146 6.15 3.55 11.64
C THR A 146 6.76 2.46 10.77
N ASN A 147 5.99 1.90 9.83
CA ASN A 147 6.45 0.84 8.93
C ASN A 147 7.60 1.33 8.02
N ILE A 148 7.44 2.52 7.44
CA ILE A 148 8.46 3.14 6.57
C ILE A 148 9.73 3.44 7.36
N ALA A 149 9.62 3.97 8.57
CA ALA A 149 10.78 4.22 9.43
C ALA A 149 11.51 2.93 9.80
N LEU A 150 10.78 1.85 10.11
CA LEU A 150 11.36 0.53 10.38
C LEU A 150 12.03 -0.06 9.13
N ALA A 151 11.45 0.11 7.94
CA ALA A 151 12.04 -0.33 6.68
C ALA A 151 13.35 0.42 6.39
N ILE A 152 13.39 1.75 6.57
CA ILE A 152 14.61 2.58 6.43
C ILE A 152 15.67 2.20 7.47
N LYS A 153 15.26 1.80 8.69
CA LYS A 153 16.20 1.33 9.71
C LYS A 153 16.80 -0.03 9.37
N ARG A 154 16.06 -0.87 8.64
CA ARG A 154 16.50 -2.20 8.20
C ARG A 154 17.44 -2.14 7.01
N ASP A 155 17.16 -1.29 6.03
CA ASP A 155 17.96 -1.11 4.83
C ASP A 155 17.85 0.32 4.28
N PHE A 156 18.73 0.70 3.34
CA PHE A 156 18.73 2.00 2.66
C PHE A 156 17.59 2.15 1.64
N LEU A 157 16.35 1.83 2.03
CA LEU A 157 15.12 1.92 1.22
C LEU A 157 15.02 3.28 0.49
N TYR A 158 15.39 4.36 1.17
CA TYR A 158 15.35 5.73 0.64
C TYR A 158 16.28 5.97 -0.56
N LYS A 159 17.25 5.08 -0.83
CA LYS A 159 18.09 5.14 -2.04
C LYS A 159 17.48 4.42 -3.23
N GLN A 160 16.47 3.59 -2.98
CA GLN A 160 15.90 2.65 -3.94
C GLN A 160 14.43 2.93 -4.26
N VAL A 161 13.69 3.60 -3.38
CA VAL A 161 12.31 4.01 -3.65
C VAL A 161 12.29 5.12 -4.72
N LYS A 162 11.26 5.13 -5.58
CA LYS A 162 11.06 6.19 -6.57
C LYS A 162 10.70 7.52 -5.91
N ARG A 163 9.71 7.47 -5.00
CA ARG A 163 9.23 8.57 -4.14
C ARG A 163 8.30 8.01 -3.06
#